data_AF-E4UNM1-F1
#
_entry.id   AF-E4UNM1-F1
#
_cell.length_a   1.000
_cell.length_b   1.000
_cell.length_c   1.000
_cell.angle_alpha   90.00
_cell.angle_beta   90.00
_cell.angle_gamma   90.00
#
_symmetry.space_group_name_H-M   'P 1'
#
loop_
_entity.id
_entity.type
_entity.pdbx_description
1 polymer ?
#
loop_
_entity_poly.entity_id
_entity_poly.type
_entity_poly.pdbx_seq_one_letter_code
_entity_poly.pdbx_strand_id
1 'polypeptide(L)'
;MAQSNKDGMASLEAPTRALLNIATQDETADSFSFSQKETEILELYDRIFEQKLEEALLNHQLPEDTEVDDVDAKLAEAERELLEVRARLSVQRKVVESVLMTEPSLQAVHSAPSSPLDKALLQLINKRDILSLAYENILTTHTTCIRELSNAEVSNIQSIKQNQELVQSLLKLTRNEKSADEEIPDQELKEELNSLISENKQKKAQWTRMKRIVSASIAASGVDWASDEKLERLVLDDDELDDV
;
A
#
# COMPACT_ATOMS: atom_id res chain seq x y z
N MET A 1 12.13 -15.20 13.98
CA MET A 1 11.16 -14.08 14.00
C MET A 1 10.10 -14.22 12.90
N ALA A 2 10.45 -14.62 11.67
CA ALA A 2 9.47 -14.80 10.58
C ALA A 2 8.34 -15.83 10.87
N GLN A 3 8.64 -16.98 11.52
CA GLN A 3 7.60 -17.94 11.90
C GLN A 3 6.60 -17.39 12.94
N SER A 4 7.08 -16.63 13.93
CA SER A 4 6.22 -16.07 14.98
C SER A 4 5.23 -15.03 14.44
N ASN A 5 5.62 -14.25 13.42
CA ASN A 5 4.72 -13.31 12.75
C ASN A 5 3.71 -14.02 11.84
N LYS A 6 4.11 -15.13 11.21
CA LYS A 6 3.22 -15.94 10.38
C LYS A 6 2.11 -16.59 11.21
N ASP A 7 2.45 -17.08 12.41
CA ASP A 7 1.47 -17.65 13.35
C ASP A 7 0.54 -16.59 13.97
N GLY A 8 1.05 -15.37 14.21
CA GLY A 8 0.22 -14.24 14.68
C GLY A 8 -0.82 -13.82 13.66
N MET A 9 -0.43 -13.63 12.39
CA MET A 9 -1.35 -13.24 11.31
C MET A 9 -2.38 -14.35 11.00
N ALA A 10 -1.96 -15.62 10.99
CA ALA A 10 -2.87 -16.75 10.79
C ALA A 10 -3.92 -16.88 11.91
N SER A 11 -3.57 -16.49 13.14
CA SER A 11 -4.46 -16.53 14.31
C SER A 11 -5.57 -15.45 14.25
N LEU A 12 -5.28 -14.26 13.71
CA LEU A 12 -6.28 -13.19 13.56
C LEU A 12 -7.14 -13.32 12.29
N GLU A 13 -6.68 -14.06 11.28
CA GLU A 13 -7.49 -14.43 10.11
C GLU A 13 -8.60 -15.45 10.43
N ALA A 14 -8.42 -16.30 11.45
CA ALA A 14 -9.43 -17.29 11.83
C ALA A 14 -10.76 -16.68 12.34
N PRO A 15 -10.76 -15.72 13.29
CA PRO A 15 -12.00 -15.09 13.76
C PRO A 15 -12.67 -14.22 12.67
N THR A 16 -11.90 -13.54 11.82
CA THR A 16 -12.46 -12.75 10.71
C THR A 16 -13.13 -13.65 9.68
N ARG A 17 -12.52 -14.78 9.32
CA ARG A 17 -13.13 -15.78 8.44
C ARG A 17 -14.38 -16.41 9.05
N ALA A 18 -14.39 -16.65 10.35
CA ALA A 18 -15.58 -17.16 11.04
C ALA A 18 -16.74 -16.16 10.99
N LEU A 19 -16.49 -14.88 11.26
CA LEU A 19 -17.50 -13.82 11.16
C LEU A 19 -18.01 -13.64 9.73
N LEU A 20 -17.11 -13.68 8.74
CA LEU A 20 -17.48 -13.58 7.33
C LEU A 20 -18.38 -14.76 6.92
N ASN A 21 -18.04 -15.99 7.32
CA ASN A 21 -18.86 -17.16 7.04
C ASN A 21 -20.28 -17.05 7.64
N ILE A 22 -20.41 -16.47 8.83
CA ILE A 22 -21.72 -16.22 9.46
C ILE A 22 -22.51 -15.17 8.65
N ALA A 23 -21.86 -14.12 8.18
CA ALA A 23 -22.50 -13.08 7.37
C ALA A 23 -22.95 -13.58 5.97
N THR A 24 -22.19 -14.51 5.37
CA THR A 24 -22.47 -15.05 4.03
C THR A 24 -23.43 -16.23 4.01
N GLN A 25 -23.70 -16.88 5.15
CA GLN A 25 -24.63 -18.02 5.21
C GLN A 25 -26.10 -17.64 5.07
N ASP A 26 -26.44 -16.38 5.32
CA ASP A 26 -27.83 -15.92 5.29
C ASP A 26 -28.20 -15.39 3.90
N GLU A 27 -28.46 -16.29 2.94
CA GLU A 27 -28.84 -15.97 1.55
C GLU A 27 -30.11 -15.10 1.44
N THR A 28 -30.92 -15.05 2.51
CA THR A 28 -32.22 -14.36 2.49
C THR A 28 -32.09 -12.84 2.43
N ALA A 29 -31.03 -12.27 3.00
CA ALA A 29 -30.80 -10.84 2.97
C ALA A 29 -30.20 -10.33 1.65
N ASP A 30 -29.62 -11.20 0.81
CA ASP A 30 -29.16 -10.85 -0.53
C ASP A 30 -30.31 -10.78 -1.55
N SER A 31 -31.51 -11.21 -1.15
CA SER A 31 -32.72 -11.18 -1.96
C SER A 31 -33.57 -9.92 -1.80
N PHE A 32 -33.15 -8.97 -0.94
CA PHE A 32 -33.88 -7.72 -0.77
C PHE A 32 -33.77 -6.87 -2.05
N SER A 33 -34.85 -6.91 -2.83
CA SER A 33 -35.02 -6.10 -4.03
C SER A 33 -36.19 -5.15 -3.81
N PHE A 34 -35.98 -3.88 -4.14
CA PHE A 34 -37.05 -2.89 -4.08
C PHE A 34 -38.13 -3.24 -5.11
N SER A 35 -39.38 -3.05 -4.69
CA SER A 35 -40.51 -3.04 -5.63
C SER A 35 -40.31 -1.92 -6.65
N GLN A 36 -40.82 -2.09 -7.87
CA GLN A 36 -40.71 -1.07 -8.92
C GLN A 36 -41.22 0.31 -8.46
N LYS A 37 -42.26 0.33 -7.62
CA LYS A 37 -42.79 1.56 -7.03
C LYS A 37 -41.83 2.19 -6.02
N GLU A 38 -41.13 1.38 -5.23
CA GLU A 38 -40.17 1.86 -4.24
C GLU A 38 -38.95 2.47 -4.94
N THR A 39 -38.48 1.83 -6.02
CA THR A 39 -37.42 2.39 -6.88
C THR A 39 -37.86 3.73 -7.48
N GLU A 40 -39.07 3.82 -8.04
CA GLU A 40 -39.60 5.07 -8.58
C GLU A 40 -39.70 6.17 -7.51
N ILE A 41 -40.11 5.84 -6.29
CA ILE A 41 -40.15 6.79 -5.17
C ILE A 41 -38.75 7.31 -4.83
N LEU A 42 -37.73 6.45 -4.82
CA LEU A 42 -36.35 6.85 -4.55
C LEU A 42 -35.80 7.75 -5.67
N GLU A 43 -36.07 7.42 -6.93
CA GLU A 43 -35.71 8.27 -8.08
C GLU A 43 -36.38 9.64 -8.00
N LEU A 44 -37.67 9.68 -7.64
CA LEU A 44 -38.39 10.94 -7.43
C LEU A 44 -37.82 11.74 -6.25
N TYR A 45 -37.40 11.08 -5.18
CA TYR A 45 -36.75 11.74 -4.05
C TYR A 45 -35.43 12.41 -4.45
N ASP A 46 -34.58 11.71 -5.20
CA ASP A 46 -33.33 12.28 -5.72
C ASP A 46 -33.61 13.45 -6.68
N ARG A 47 -34.62 13.32 -7.55
CA ARG A 47 -35.03 14.40 -8.45
C ARG A 47 -35.56 15.63 -7.72
N ILE A 48 -36.33 15.46 -6.64
CA ILE A 48 -36.80 16.57 -5.80
C ILE A 48 -35.60 17.29 -5.16
N PHE A 49 -34.55 16.55 -4.78
CA PHE A 49 -33.35 17.16 -4.22
C PHE A 49 -32.61 18.02 -5.25
N GLU A 50 -32.47 17.53 -6.49
CA GLU A 50 -31.90 18.30 -7.59
C GLU A 50 -32.70 19.58 -7.86
N GLN A 51 -34.03 19.46 -7.94
CA GLN A 51 -34.91 20.61 -8.15
C GLN A 51 -34.81 21.65 -7.02
N LYS A 52 -34.66 21.22 -5.76
CA LYS A 52 -34.43 22.13 -4.63
C LYS A 52 -33.09 22.87 -4.72
N LEU A 53 -32.07 22.23 -5.28
CA LEU A 53 -30.80 22.89 -5.56
C LEU A 53 -30.96 23.94 -6.66
N GLU A 54 -31.66 23.60 -7.75
CA GLU A 54 -31.97 24.54 -8.83
C GLU A 54 -32.78 25.74 -8.33
N GLU A 55 -33.82 25.51 -7.54
CA GLU A 55 -34.64 26.58 -6.94
C GLU A 55 -33.81 27.46 -6.00
N ALA A 56 -32.97 26.85 -5.15
CA ALA A 56 -32.10 27.60 -4.27
C ALA A 56 -31.12 28.49 -5.04
N LEU A 57 -30.59 28.02 -6.17
CA LEU A 57 -29.72 28.81 -7.04
C LEU A 57 -30.48 29.93 -7.76
N LEU A 58 -31.68 29.66 -8.29
CA LEU A 58 -32.50 30.67 -8.97
C LEU A 58 -32.99 31.78 -8.04
N ASN A 59 -33.21 31.46 -6.76
CA ASN A 59 -33.62 32.45 -5.76
C ASN A 59 -32.46 33.36 -5.30
N HIS A 60 -31.19 33.00 -5.56
CA HIS A 60 -30.08 33.92 -5.38
C HIS A 60 -30.10 34.92 -6.56
N GLN A 61 -30.49 36.16 -6.27
CA GLN A 61 -30.52 37.22 -7.28
C GLN A 61 -29.10 37.59 -7.69
N LEU A 62 -28.78 37.35 -8.97
CA LEU A 62 -27.59 37.96 -9.57
C LEU A 62 -27.73 39.49 -9.50
N PRO A 63 -26.72 40.23 -9.03
CA PRO A 63 -26.76 41.69 -9.06
C PRO A 63 -26.88 42.17 -10.53
N GLU A 64 -27.93 42.93 -10.83
CA GLU A 64 -28.30 43.41 -12.18
C GLU A 64 -27.33 44.48 -12.75
N ASP A 65 -26.30 44.90 -12.00
CA ASP A 65 -25.38 45.96 -12.42
C ASP A 65 -24.08 45.41 -13.04
N THR A 66 -24.10 45.26 -14.37
CA THR A 66 -22.96 44.77 -15.17
C THR A 66 -21.98 45.89 -15.53
N GLU A 67 -21.01 46.16 -14.66
CA GLU A 67 -19.68 46.63 -15.09
C GLU A 67 -18.79 45.42 -15.38
N VAL A 68 -18.12 45.44 -16.55
CA VAL A 68 -17.38 44.33 -17.18
C VAL A 68 -16.01 44.07 -16.53
N ASP A 69 -15.54 44.95 -15.66
CA ASP A 69 -14.16 44.93 -15.17
C ASP A 69 -13.91 43.98 -13.98
N ASP A 70 -14.93 43.30 -13.44
CA ASP A 70 -14.79 42.42 -12.29
C ASP A 70 -15.52 41.07 -12.44
N VAL A 71 -15.37 40.42 -13.59
CA VAL A 71 -15.97 39.10 -13.86
C VAL A 71 -15.34 38.02 -12.98
N ASP A 72 -14.03 38.10 -12.72
CA ASP A 72 -13.30 37.07 -11.98
C ASP A 72 -13.66 37.07 -10.48
N ALA A 73 -13.81 38.24 -9.83
CA ALA A 73 -14.23 38.26 -8.42
C ALA A 73 -15.70 37.86 -8.27
N LYS A 74 -16.57 38.24 -9.21
CA LYS A 74 -17.98 37.81 -9.24
C LYS A 74 -18.13 36.32 -9.48
N LEU A 75 -17.27 35.72 -10.32
CA LEU A 75 -17.22 34.27 -10.50
C LEU A 75 -16.81 33.57 -9.20
N ALA A 76 -15.78 34.08 -8.51
CA ALA A 76 -15.35 33.53 -7.23
C ALA A 76 -16.43 33.66 -6.13
N GLU A 77 -17.21 34.75 -6.15
CA GLU A 77 -18.35 34.95 -5.25
C GLU A 77 -19.49 33.96 -5.57
N ALA A 78 -19.89 33.83 -6.83
CA ALA A 78 -20.91 32.88 -7.26
C ALA A 78 -20.52 31.41 -6.98
N GLU A 79 -19.24 31.05 -7.18
CA GLU A 79 -18.72 29.72 -6.83
C GLU A 79 -18.82 29.46 -5.32
N ARG A 80 -18.49 30.46 -4.49
CA ARG A 80 -18.61 30.36 -3.05
C ARG A 80 -20.05 30.20 -2.60
N GLU A 81 -20.97 30.97 -3.17
CA GLU A 81 -22.40 30.85 -2.89
C GLU A 81 -22.96 29.49 -3.31
N LEU A 82 -22.59 28.98 -4.48
CA LEU A 82 -22.96 27.63 -4.92
C LEU A 82 -22.48 26.58 -3.92
N LEU A 83 -21.21 26.66 -3.50
CA LEU A 83 -20.65 25.74 -2.52
C LEU A 83 -21.38 25.82 -1.18
N GLU A 84 -21.77 27.01 -0.73
CA GLU A 84 -22.54 27.21 0.50
C GLU A 84 -23.94 26.59 0.40
N VAL A 85 -24.68 26.87 -0.69
CA VAL A 85 -26.01 26.31 -0.93
C VAL A 85 -25.94 24.78 -1.00
N ARG A 86 -24.97 24.23 -1.73
CA ARG A 86 -24.75 22.80 -1.85
C ARG A 86 -24.40 22.17 -0.50
N ALA A 87 -23.53 22.80 0.29
CA ALA A 87 -23.20 22.33 1.63
C ALA A 87 -24.44 22.31 2.52
N ARG A 88 -25.25 23.37 2.52
CA ARG A 88 -26.49 23.48 3.30
C ARG A 88 -27.50 22.38 2.93
N LEU A 89 -27.78 22.18 1.65
CA LEU A 89 -28.70 21.14 1.19
C LEU A 89 -28.15 19.74 1.46
N SER A 90 -26.84 19.52 1.32
CA SER A 90 -26.19 18.25 1.67
C SER A 90 -26.35 17.94 3.15
N VAL A 91 -26.18 18.92 4.04
CA VAL A 91 -26.44 18.75 5.48
C VAL A 91 -27.91 18.42 5.74
N GLN A 92 -28.85 19.11 5.10
CA GLN A 92 -30.28 18.81 5.24
C GLN A 92 -30.62 17.37 4.78
N ARG A 93 -30.08 16.93 3.63
CA ARG A 93 -30.23 15.56 3.15
C ARG A 93 -29.72 14.55 4.17
N LYS A 94 -28.51 14.77 4.70
CA LYS A 94 -27.91 13.89 5.72
C LYS A 94 -28.75 13.83 6.99
N VAL A 95 -29.34 14.95 7.43
CA VAL A 95 -30.23 14.96 8.60
C VAL A 95 -31.49 14.14 8.33
N VAL A 96 -32.14 14.35 7.18
CA VAL A 96 -33.34 13.59 6.79
C VAL A 96 -33.03 12.10 6.67
N GLU A 97 -31.95 11.74 6.00
CA GLU A 97 -31.48 10.36 5.86
C GLU A 97 -31.18 9.74 7.23
N SER A 98 -30.51 10.46 8.12
CA SER A 98 -30.24 9.99 9.48
C SER A 98 -31.54 9.73 10.25
N VAL A 99 -32.55 10.59 10.15
CA VAL A 99 -33.85 10.38 10.81
C VAL A 99 -34.56 9.17 10.20
N LEU A 100 -34.59 9.06 8.86
CA LEU A 100 -35.22 7.95 8.14
C LEU A 100 -34.54 6.60 8.40
N MET A 101 -33.26 6.57 8.73
CA MET A 101 -32.53 5.33 9.05
C MET A 101 -32.58 4.99 10.55
N THR A 102 -32.52 5.98 11.44
CA THR A 102 -32.44 5.75 12.89
C THR A 102 -33.74 5.25 13.49
N GLU A 103 -34.90 5.79 13.09
CA GLU A 103 -36.16 5.39 13.68
C GLU A 103 -36.57 3.95 13.32
N PRO A 104 -36.51 3.52 12.04
CA PRO A 104 -36.77 2.12 11.69
C PRO A 104 -35.75 1.14 12.26
N SER A 105 -34.48 1.54 12.39
CA SER A 105 -33.46 0.68 13.02
C SER A 105 -33.67 0.51 14.52
N LEU A 106 -34.00 1.59 15.25
CA LEU A 106 -34.39 1.50 16.65
C LEU A 106 -35.64 0.65 16.83
N GLN A 107 -36.63 0.81 15.96
CA GLN A 107 -37.85 0.01 16.00
C GLN A 107 -37.57 -1.48 15.73
N ALA A 108 -36.78 -1.81 14.71
CA ALA A 108 -36.45 -3.19 14.36
C ALA A 108 -35.64 -3.91 15.44
N VAL A 109 -34.78 -3.19 16.16
CA VAL A 109 -33.94 -3.76 17.24
C VAL A 109 -34.70 -3.83 18.58
N HIS A 110 -35.46 -2.80 18.95
CA HIS A 110 -36.00 -2.66 20.30
C HIS A 110 -37.51 -2.93 20.42
N SER A 111 -38.27 -2.87 19.32
CA SER A 111 -39.68 -3.25 19.33
C SER A 111 -39.84 -4.71 18.92
N ALA A 112 -40.89 -5.38 19.39
CA ALA A 112 -41.22 -6.71 18.87
C ALA A 112 -41.49 -6.57 17.36
N PRO A 113 -40.79 -7.31 16.48
CA PRO A 113 -40.87 -7.12 15.04
C PRO A 113 -42.29 -7.45 14.58
N SER A 114 -43.05 -6.40 14.32
CA SER A 114 -44.49 -6.47 14.09
C SER A 114 -44.78 -6.57 12.59
N SER A 115 -43.93 -5.98 11.75
CA SER A 115 -44.01 -6.07 10.29
C SER A 115 -42.99 -7.06 9.72
N PRO A 116 -43.30 -7.73 8.59
CA PRO A 116 -42.31 -8.48 7.81
C PRO A 116 -41.08 -7.64 7.43
N LEU A 117 -41.27 -6.33 7.22
CA LEU A 117 -40.19 -5.38 6.94
C LEU A 117 -39.23 -5.26 8.11
N ASP A 118 -39.74 -5.17 9.34
CA ASP A 118 -38.91 -5.06 10.56
C ASP A 118 -38.02 -6.29 10.74
N LYS A 119 -38.53 -7.49 10.38
CA LYS A 119 -37.76 -8.74 10.44
C LYS A 119 -36.63 -8.76 9.42
N ALA A 120 -36.92 -8.35 8.19
CA ALA A 120 -35.91 -8.26 7.14
C ALA A 120 -34.83 -7.21 7.49
N LEU A 121 -35.25 -6.07 8.03
CA LEU A 121 -34.36 -4.99 8.44
C LEU A 121 -33.46 -5.41 9.60
N LEU A 122 -33.99 -6.15 10.59
CA LEU A 122 -33.20 -6.72 11.69
C LEU A 122 -32.13 -7.69 11.20
N GLN A 123 -32.44 -8.55 10.21
CA GLN A 123 -31.45 -9.45 9.61
C GLN A 123 -30.33 -8.67 8.90
N LEU A 124 -30.68 -7.61 8.16
CA LEU A 124 -29.70 -6.73 7.50
C LEU A 124 -28.82 -6.00 8.51
N ILE A 125 -29.40 -5.51 9.61
CA ILE A 125 -28.66 -4.88 10.72
C ILE A 125 -27.66 -5.87 11.33
N ASN A 126 -28.09 -7.08 11.65
CA ASN A 126 -27.21 -8.09 12.24
C ASN A 126 -26.04 -8.44 11.30
N LYS A 127 -26.31 -8.60 10.00
CA LYS A 127 -25.26 -8.79 9.00
C LYS A 127 -24.28 -7.62 8.96
N ARG A 128 -24.79 -6.39 8.90
CA ARG A 128 -23.96 -5.18 8.92
C ARG A 128 -23.07 -5.15 10.17
N ASP A 129 -23.61 -5.49 11.33
CA ASP A 129 -22.88 -5.46 12.60
C ASP A 129 -21.79 -6.53 12.64
N ILE A 130 -22.06 -7.74 12.14
CA ILE A 130 -21.06 -8.81 12.00
C ILE A 130 -19.94 -8.40 11.03
N LEU A 131 -20.31 -7.82 9.88
CA LEU A 131 -19.34 -7.31 8.90
C LEU A 131 -18.51 -6.15 9.47
N SER A 132 -19.12 -5.28 10.27
CA SER A 132 -18.42 -4.17 10.95
C SER A 132 -17.39 -4.70 11.94
N LEU A 133 -17.75 -5.74 12.72
CA LEU A 133 -16.80 -6.40 13.62
C LEU A 133 -15.65 -7.07 12.85
N ALA A 134 -15.95 -7.72 11.73
CA ALA A 134 -14.92 -8.32 10.87
C ALA A 134 -13.99 -7.25 10.29
N TYR A 135 -14.56 -6.13 9.83
CA TYR A 135 -13.80 -4.98 9.31
C TYR A 135 -12.87 -4.38 10.36
N GLU A 136 -13.37 -4.13 11.57
CA GLU A 136 -12.56 -3.61 12.68
C GLU A 136 -11.38 -4.55 13.00
N ASN A 137 -11.62 -5.86 13.03
CA ASN A 137 -10.55 -6.83 13.23
C ASN A 137 -9.50 -6.75 12.11
N ILE A 138 -9.92 -6.73 10.84
CA ILE A 138 -8.99 -6.55 9.71
C ILE A 138 -8.23 -5.23 9.84
N LEU A 139 -8.88 -4.13 10.19
CA LEU A 139 -8.24 -2.84 10.39
C LEU A 139 -7.20 -2.88 11.52
N THR A 140 -7.50 -3.56 12.63
CA THR A 140 -6.54 -3.75 13.72
C THR A 140 -5.33 -4.57 13.27
N THR A 141 -5.53 -5.65 12.51
CA THR A 141 -4.40 -6.45 11.96
C THR A 141 -3.55 -5.63 11.01
N HIS A 142 -4.18 -4.87 10.13
CA HIS A 142 -3.51 -4.04 9.14
C HIS A 142 -2.68 -2.95 9.80
N THR A 143 -3.24 -2.24 10.79
CA THR A 143 -2.51 -1.21 11.54
C THR A 143 -1.35 -1.81 12.34
N THR A 144 -1.51 -3.00 12.92
CA THR A 144 -0.38 -3.68 13.58
C THR A 144 0.71 -4.09 12.60
N CYS A 145 0.35 -4.59 11.42
CA CYS A 145 1.30 -4.99 10.38
C CYS A 145 2.11 -3.78 9.88
N ILE A 146 1.46 -2.64 9.62
CA ILE A 146 2.15 -1.39 9.25
C ILE A 146 3.13 -0.97 10.34
N ARG A 147 2.72 -1.03 11.61
CA ARG A 147 3.60 -0.68 12.74
C ARG A 147 4.82 -1.61 12.81
N GLU A 148 4.63 -2.91 12.61
CA GLU A 148 5.72 -3.88 12.59
C GLU A 148 6.67 -3.67 11.41
N LEU A 149 6.13 -3.40 10.21
CA LEU A 149 6.92 -3.07 9.04
C LEU A 149 7.77 -1.81 9.28
N SER A 150 7.17 -0.74 9.80
CA SER A 150 7.89 0.49 10.13
C SER A 150 8.99 0.26 11.16
N ASN A 151 8.74 -0.55 12.20
CA ASN A 151 9.77 -0.91 13.17
C ASN A 151 10.90 -1.74 12.54
N ALA A 152 10.57 -2.66 11.63
CA ALA A 152 11.55 -3.46 10.92
C ALA A 152 12.41 -2.60 9.98
N GLU A 153 11.83 -1.60 9.31
CA GLU A 153 12.55 -0.63 8.48
C GLU A 153 13.53 0.20 9.31
N VAL A 154 13.10 0.71 10.47
CA VAL A 154 13.98 1.45 11.38
C VAL A 154 15.14 0.58 11.85
N SER A 155 14.86 -0.66 12.24
CA SER A 155 15.89 -1.63 12.63
C SER A 155 16.88 -1.90 11.48
N ASN A 156 16.38 -2.07 10.25
CA ASN A 156 17.22 -2.29 9.07
C ASN A 156 18.12 -1.09 8.79
N ILE A 157 17.61 0.14 8.87
CA ILE A 157 18.42 1.36 8.73
C ILE A 157 19.53 1.40 9.79
N GLN A 158 19.20 1.05 11.03
CA GLN A 158 20.19 0.98 12.11
C GLN A 158 21.26 -0.08 11.84
N SER A 159 20.88 -1.27 11.39
CA SER A 159 21.82 -2.33 11.01
C SER A 159 22.71 -1.95 9.83
N ILE A 160 22.16 -1.28 8.80
CA ILE A 160 22.95 -0.75 7.67
C ILE A 160 24.00 0.24 8.17
N LYS A 161 23.61 1.16 9.07
CA LYS A 161 24.55 2.12 9.66
C LYS A 161 25.66 1.42 10.46
N GLN A 162 25.33 0.43 11.27
CA GLN A 162 26.31 -0.36 12.01
C GLN A 162 27.26 -1.13 11.07
N ASN A 163 26.72 -1.73 10.01
CA ASN A 163 27.52 -2.42 9.00
C ASN A 163 28.48 -1.44 8.29
N GLN A 164 28.03 -0.23 7.96
CA GLN A 164 28.89 0.82 7.40
C GLN A 164 30.01 1.22 8.37
N GLU A 165 29.71 1.41 9.65
CA GLU A 165 30.72 1.73 10.68
C GLU A 165 31.75 0.59 10.86
N LEU A 166 31.31 -0.67 10.82
CA LEU A 166 32.18 -1.85 10.88
C LEU A 166 33.04 -1.98 9.62
N VAL A 167 32.49 -1.75 8.43
CA VAL A 167 33.27 -1.76 7.19
C VAL A 167 34.31 -0.65 7.20
N GLN A 168 33.95 0.56 7.68
CA GLN A 168 34.92 1.65 7.83
C GLN A 168 36.02 1.32 8.84
N SER A 169 35.71 0.64 9.95
CA SER A 169 36.72 0.23 10.93
C SER A 169 37.63 -0.85 10.37
N LEU A 170 37.09 -1.84 9.65
CA LEU A 170 37.88 -2.85 8.94
C LEU A 170 38.80 -2.22 7.89
N LEU A 171 38.31 -1.29 7.07
CA LEU A 171 39.14 -0.58 6.09
C LEU A 171 40.26 0.21 6.75
N LYS A 172 40.03 0.81 7.93
CA LYS A 172 41.09 1.47 8.70
C LYS A 172 42.13 0.47 9.21
N LEU A 173 41.70 -0.67 9.73
CA LEU A 173 42.61 -1.73 10.21
C LEU A 173 43.44 -2.33 9.07
N THR A 174 42.82 -2.69 7.95
CA THR A 174 43.55 -3.24 6.79
C THR A 174 44.43 -2.20 6.10
N ARG A 175 44.08 -0.92 6.14
CA ARG A 175 44.98 0.16 5.67
C ARG A 175 46.24 0.27 6.53
N ASN A 176 46.12 0.03 7.85
CA ASN A 176 47.27 -0.04 8.74
C ASN A 176 48.10 -1.32 8.54
N GLU A 177 47.49 -2.42 8.07
CA GLU A 177 48.24 -3.62 7.67
C GLU A 177 48.95 -3.44 6.32
N LYS A 178 48.37 -2.73 5.34
CA LYS A 178 49.07 -2.39 4.08
C LYS A 178 50.31 -1.52 4.31
N SER A 179 50.36 -0.71 5.36
CA SER A 179 51.62 -0.04 5.75
C SER A 179 52.67 -0.99 6.33
N ALA A 180 52.28 -2.18 6.82
CA ALA A 180 53.24 -3.19 7.26
C ALA A 180 53.94 -3.89 6.07
N ASP A 181 53.36 -3.88 4.86
CA ASP A 181 54.07 -4.32 3.64
C ASP A 181 55.27 -3.41 3.30
N GLU A 182 55.23 -2.13 3.68
CA GLU A 182 56.37 -1.20 3.52
C GLU A 182 57.50 -1.50 4.52
N GLU A 183 57.17 -2.13 5.65
CA GLU A 183 58.04 -2.39 6.81
C GLU A 183 58.77 -3.75 6.72
N ILE A 184 58.79 -4.42 5.56
CA ILE A 184 59.66 -5.58 5.34
C ILE A 184 61.11 -5.06 5.15
N PRO A 185 62.04 -5.35 6.07
CA PRO A 185 63.41 -4.82 6.01
C PRO A 185 64.29 -5.52 4.96
N ASP A 186 63.92 -6.74 4.54
CA ASP A 186 64.70 -7.55 3.60
C ASP A 186 64.31 -7.29 2.13
N GLN A 187 65.28 -6.82 1.36
CA GLN A 187 65.15 -6.48 -0.07
C GLN A 187 64.81 -7.70 -0.94
N GLU A 188 65.33 -8.89 -0.61
CA GLU A 188 65.04 -10.13 -1.35
C GLU A 188 63.57 -10.53 -1.23
N LEU A 189 62.97 -10.39 -0.04
CA LEU A 189 61.55 -10.70 0.18
C LEU A 189 60.63 -9.72 -0.56
N LYS A 190 61.04 -8.45 -0.72
CA LYS A 190 60.31 -7.46 -1.51
C LYS A 190 60.35 -7.78 -3.01
N GLU A 191 61.47 -8.28 -3.52
CA GLU A 191 61.60 -8.68 -4.92
C GLU A 191 60.79 -9.97 -5.20
N GLU A 192 60.81 -10.94 -4.28
CA GLU A 192 59.98 -12.14 -4.36
C GLU A 192 58.48 -11.79 -4.31
N LEU A 193 58.06 -10.92 -3.38
CA LEU A 193 56.67 -10.46 -3.28
C LEU A 193 56.21 -9.74 -4.55
N ASN A 194 57.03 -8.85 -5.11
CA ASN A 194 56.71 -8.14 -6.35
C ASN A 194 56.62 -9.09 -7.56
N SER A 195 57.49 -10.11 -7.62
CA SER A 195 57.41 -11.11 -8.68
C SER A 195 56.13 -11.95 -8.56
N LEU A 196 55.75 -12.39 -7.36
CA LEU A 196 54.49 -13.11 -7.10
C LEU A 196 53.25 -12.25 -7.40
N ILE A 197 53.27 -10.96 -7.08
CA ILE A 197 52.19 -10.02 -7.43
C ILE A 197 52.05 -9.93 -8.95
N SER A 198 53.18 -9.83 -9.68
CA SER A 198 53.17 -9.76 -11.13
C SER A 198 52.65 -11.05 -11.77
N GLU A 199 53.02 -12.21 -11.23
CA GLU A 199 52.51 -13.51 -11.67
C GLU A 199 51.02 -13.66 -11.40
N ASN A 200 50.55 -13.23 -10.23
CA ASN A 200 49.14 -13.29 -9.88
C ASN A 200 48.30 -12.38 -10.78
N LYS A 201 48.79 -11.16 -11.09
CA LYS A 201 48.16 -10.29 -12.09
C LYS A 201 48.08 -10.94 -13.48
N GLN A 202 49.14 -11.63 -13.91
CA GLN A 202 49.12 -12.37 -15.17
C GLN A 202 48.11 -13.52 -15.16
N LYS A 203 48.04 -14.29 -14.07
CA LYS A 203 47.07 -15.39 -13.88
C LYS A 203 45.62 -14.87 -13.83
N LYS A 204 45.35 -13.77 -13.11
CA LYS A 204 44.04 -13.10 -13.09
C LYS A 204 43.65 -12.65 -14.50
N ALA A 205 44.56 -12.01 -15.24
CA ALA A 205 44.30 -11.59 -16.62
C ALA A 205 44.07 -12.78 -17.58
N GLN A 206 44.74 -13.93 -17.36
CA GLN A 206 44.46 -15.16 -18.11
C GLN A 206 43.07 -15.73 -17.76
N TRP A 207 42.71 -15.75 -16.48
CA TRP A 207 41.40 -16.19 -16.01
C TRP A 207 40.26 -15.33 -16.59
N THR A 208 40.36 -14.00 -16.51
CA THR A 208 39.34 -13.09 -17.08
C THR A 208 39.21 -13.28 -18.59
N ARG A 209 40.32 -13.50 -19.32
CA ARG A 209 40.25 -13.83 -20.74
C ARG A 209 39.52 -15.14 -21.00
N MET A 210 39.83 -16.19 -20.23
CA MET A 210 39.14 -17.47 -20.34
C MET A 210 37.65 -17.35 -20.02
N LYS A 211 37.29 -16.65 -18.94
CA LYS A 211 35.90 -16.40 -18.54
C LYS A 211 35.11 -15.70 -19.64
N ARG A 212 35.67 -14.63 -20.24
CA ARG A 212 35.06 -13.91 -21.37
C ARG A 212 34.86 -14.78 -22.62
N ILE A 213 35.83 -15.65 -22.92
CA ILE A 213 35.72 -16.57 -24.06
C ILE A 213 34.62 -17.60 -23.81
N VAL A 214 34.55 -18.16 -22.60
CA VAL A 214 33.54 -19.15 -22.23
C VAL A 214 32.14 -18.51 -22.19
N SER A 215 31.98 -17.33 -21.60
CA SER A 215 30.69 -16.63 -21.57
C SER A 215 30.20 -16.27 -22.98
N ALA A 216 31.09 -15.74 -23.83
CA ALA A 216 30.76 -15.47 -25.23
C ALA A 216 30.39 -16.74 -26.00
N SER A 217 31.08 -17.85 -25.76
CA SER A 217 30.78 -19.14 -26.40
C SER A 217 29.44 -19.73 -25.95
N ILE A 218 29.09 -19.60 -24.67
CA ILE A 218 27.81 -20.08 -24.12
C ILE A 218 26.66 -19.22 -24.65
N ALA A 219 26.82 -17.89 -24.66
CA ALA A 219 25.82 -16.97 -25.19
C ALA A 219 25.60 -17.17 -26.71
N ALA A 220 26.68 -17.41 -27.48
CA ALA A 220 26.61 -17.67 -28.92
C ALA A 220 26.07 -19.06 -29.29
N SER A 221 26.10 -20.01 -28.35
CA SER A 221 25.60 -21.38 -28.53
C SER A 221 24.07 -21.46 -28.67
N GLY A 222 23.35 -20.42 -28.22
CA GLY A 222 21.88 -20.41 -28.22
C GLY A 222 21.24 -21.36 -27.21
N VAL A 223 22.03 -21.88 -26.26
CA VAL A 223 21.54 -22.63 -25.09
C VAL A 223 20.87 -21.64 -24.13
N ASP A 224 19.74 -22.03 -23.54
CA ASP A 224 19.02 -21.21 -22.56
C ASP A 224 19.76 -21.18 -21.21
N TRP A 225 20.78 -20.33 -21.14
CA TRP A 225 21.67 -20.18 -20.00
C TRP A 225 21.05 -19.38 -18.84
N ALA A 226 19.93 -18.69 -19.06
CA ALA A 226 19.24 -17.91 -18.01
C ALA A 226 18.37 -18.79 -17.09
N SER A 227 17.99 -19.98 -17.55
CA SER A 227 17.17 -20.93 -16.77
C SER A 227 18.00 -21.91 -15.92
N ASP A 228 19.31 -21.99 -16.14
CA ASP A 228 20.24 -22.84 -15.36
C ASP A 228 21.19 -21.94 -14.54
N GLU A 229 21.01 -21.95 -13.21
CA GLU A 229 21.79 -21.20 -12.22
C GLU A 229 23.33 -21.38 -12.40
N LYS A 230 23.77 -22.54 -12.89
CA LYS A 230 25.21 -22.80 -13.14
C LYS A 230 25.73 -22.07 -14.38
N LEU A 231 24.91 -21.97 -15.42
CA LEU A 231 25.25 -21.27 -16.67
C LEU A 231 25.08 -19.76 -16.49
N GLU A 232 24.05 -19.35 -15.76
CA GLU A 232 23.81 -17.97 -15.37
C GLU A 232 25.05 -17.38 -14.67
N ARG A 233 25.56 -18.06 -13.64
CA ARG A 233 26.77 -17.65 -12.91
C ARG A 233 28.06 -17.65 -13.74
N LEU A 234 28.12 -18.48 -14.79
CA LEU A 234 29.28 -18.53 -15.69
C LEU A 234 29.26 -17.42 -16.74
N VAL A 235 28.07 -16.90 -17.08
CA VAL A 235 27.86 -15.87 -18.10
C VAL A 235 27.81 -14.46 -17.49
N LEU A 236 27.22 -14.30 -16.30
CA LEU A 236 27.19 -13.04 -15.58
C LEU A 236 28.55 -12.74 -14.94
N ASP A 237 29.11 -11.59 -15.29
CA ASP A 237 30.33 -11.06 -14.68
C ASP A 237 29.96 -10.32 -13.38
N ASP A 238 29.93 -11.02 -12.24
CA ASP A 238 29.80 -10.39 -10.90
C ASP A 238 31.06 -9.60 -10.46
N ASP A 239 32.03 -9.42 -11.37
CA ASP A 239 33.36 -8.87 -11.07
C ASP A 239 33.39 -7.32 -11.05
N GLU A 240 32.28 -6.62 -11.31
CA GLU A 240 32.21 -5.13 -11.19
C GLU A 240 32.42 -4.62 -9.75
N LEU A 241 32.46 -5.52 -8.75
CA LEU A 241 32.71 -5.20 -7.35
C LEU A 241 34.20 -5.21 -6.93
N ASP A 242 35.12 -5.58 -7.82
CA ASP A 242 36.50 -5.96 -7.44
C ASP A 242 37.61 -4.99 -7.94
N ASP A 243 37.24 -3.86 -8.54
CA ASP A 243 38.17 -2.80 -9.02
C ASP A 243 38.29 -1.59 -8.06
N VAL A 244 37.95 -1.75 -6.77
CA VAL A 244 38.27 -0.78 -5.68
C VAL A 244 39.37 -1.30 -4.75
#